data_AF-A0A4P2VHG7-F1
#
_entry.id   AF-A0A4P2VHG7-F1
#
_cell.length_a   1.000
_cell.length_b   1.000
_cell.length_c   1.000
_cell.angle_alpha   90.00
_cell.angle_beta   90.00
_cell.angle_gamma   90.00
#
_symmetry.space_group_name_H-M   'P 1'
#
loop_
_entity.id
_entity.type
_entity.pdbx_description
1 polymer ?
#
loop_
_entity_poly.entity_id
_entity_poly.type
_entity_poly.pdbx_seq_one_letter_code
_entity_poly.pdbx_strand_id
1 'polypeptide(L)'
;MLEKLLKLISYEDLIFSFKEKELYEEFTVHHETFALRSAKVVKISDADLLRKILPEEFSSQMFGSGHLNLLAFVFALRHKILALNSMFHLSVLKQNKDPYFHQTKTEFRKIFGGTFIDEFENIFEMLLPSFWGSSKKLPILGFSAVGCHFVLRDIHACRAFDAYNIPFCKNYAEGTFCRYHMQEKYWIKSITEEASVQAKLSQFYLDPMNFSQFDEATLEKLVNGFFSHFKAFHENKHIPFISQERVQFLLNFYSFSGLEDLKEKGTIELRKRFLEKAKQYHPDVGGAHESFREARENYEFLREILVR
;
A
#
# COMPACT_ATOMS: atom_id res chain seq x y z
N MET A 1 6.42 -17.31 -6.69
CA MET A 1 6.80 -16.50 -5.50
C MET A 1 5.83 -15.37 -5.20
N LEU A 2 5.46 -14.54 -6.18
CA LEU A 2 4.41 -13.51 -6.03
C LEU A 2 3.16 -14.04 -5.31
N GLU A 3 2.68 -15.23 -5.68
CA GLU A 3 1.55 -15.90 -5.00
C GLU A 3 1.74 -16.09 -3.49
N LYS A 4 2.97 -16.37 -3.02
CA LYS A 4 3.25 -16.50 -1.58
C LYS A 4 3.09 -15.15 -0.88
N LEU A 5 3.56 -14.07 -1.50
CA LEU A 5 3.42 -12.71 -0.98
C LEU A 5 1.96 -12.25 -1.00
N LEU A 6 1.22 -12.55 -2.08
CA LEU A 6 -0.20 -12.21 -2.20
C LEU A 6 -1.07 -12.89 -1.14
N LYS A 7 -0.68 -14.07 -0.66
CA LYS A 7 -1.35 -14.78 0.44
C LYS A 7 -1.13 -14.14 1.81
N LEU A 8 -0.08 -13.32 1.97
CA LEU A 8 0.19 -12.58 3.21
C LEU A 8 -0.66 -11.31 3.33
N ILE A 9 -1.26 -10.86 2.24
CA ILE A 9 -2.03 -9.62 2.19
C ILE A 9 -3.51 -10.00 2.14
N SER A 10 -4.21 -9.84 3.27
CA SER A 10 -5.67 -10.04 3.33
C SER A 10 -6.42 -8.88 2.65
N TYR A 11 -7.54 -9.18 1.99
CA TYR A 11 -8.42 -8.12 1.47
C TYR A 11 -9.18 -7.42 2.59
N GLU A 12 -9.58 -8.16 3.63
CA GLU A 12 -10.22 -7.61 4.82
C GLU A 12 -9.32 -6.58 5.49
N ASP A 13 -8.05 -6.92 5.75
CA ASP A 13 -7.09 -6.01 6.37
C ASP A 13 -6.82 -4.77 5.51
N LEU A 14 -6.76 -4.94 4.18
CA LEU A 14 -6.68 -3.82 3.24
C LEU A 14 -7.92 -2.92 3.33
N ILE A 15 -9.12 -3.51 3.30
CA ILE A 15 -10.38 -2.78 3.37
C ILE A 15 -10.50 -2.00 4.68
N PHE A 16 -10.21 -2.64 5.83
CA PHE A 16 -10.22 -1.98 7.13
C PHE A 16 -9.17 -0.87 7.20
N SER A 17 -7.97 -1.10 6.65
CA SER A 17 -6.94 -0.07 6.55
C SER A 17 -7.35 1.16 5.76
N PHE A 18 -8.24 1.03 4.76
CA PHE A 18 -8.82 2.16 4.04
C PHE A 18 -10.01 2.78 4.76
N LYS A 19 -10.82 1.97 5.48
CA LYS A 19 -12.04 2.40 6.16
C LYS A 19 -11.79 3.12 7.48
N GLU A 20 -10.83 2.66 8.28
CA GLU A 20 -10.50 3.22 9.60
C GLU A 20 -9.84 4.60 9.51
N LYS A 21 -9.47 5.05 8.31
CA LYS A 21 -8.89 6.37 8.10
C LYS A 21 -10.01 7.43 7.99
N GLU A 22 -10.19 8.25 9.04
CA GLU A 22 -10.79 9.60 8.93
C GLU A 22 -9.87 10.62 8.19
N LEU A 23 -8.84 10.16 7.47
CA LEU A 23 -7.63 10.93 7.25
C LEU A 23 -7.65 11.76 5.97
N TYR A 24 -8.04 13.03 6.10
CA TYR A 24 -7.29 14.09 5.43
C TYR A 24 -5.93 14.22 6.11
N GLU A 25 -4.88 13.67 5.51
CA GLU A 25 -3.55 14.23 5.75
C GLU A 25 -3.43 15.47 4.86
N GLU A 26 -3.33 16.64 5.48
CA GLU A 26 -2.98 17.88 4.79
C GLU A 26 -1.67 17.65 4.02
N PHE A 27 -1.77 17.71 2.70
CA PHE A 27 -0.62 17.49 1.83
C PHE A 27 0.51 18.46 2.20
N THR A 28 1.75 17.99 2.34
CA THR A 28 2.89 18.90 2.28
C THR A 28 3.19 19.22 0.81
N VAL A 29 3.40 20.50 0.51
CA VAL A 29 3.35 21.09 -0.83
C VAL A 29 4.49 20.58 -1.70
N HIS A 30 4.17 19.68 -2.63
CA HIS A 30 4.83 19.53 -3.93
C HIS A 30 3.74 19.42 -5.02
N HIS A 31 4.10 19.70 -6.28
CA HIS A 31 3.21 20.06 -7.39
C HIS A 31 1.98 19.18 -7.70
N GLU A 32 1.80 18.03 -7.05
CA GLU A 32 0.69 17.06 -7.22
C GLU A 32 -0.58 17.40 -6.40
N THR A 33 -0.56 18.48 -5.60
CA THR A 33 -1.41 18.59 -4.40
C THR A 33 -2.73 19.35 -4.56
N PHE A 34 -2.92 20.21 -5.57
CA PHE A 34 -4.16 21.02 -5.64
C PHE A 34 -5.37 20.22 -6.14
N ALA A 35 -5.18 19.42 -7.20
CA ALA A 35 -6.23 18.61 -7.79
C ALA A 35 -6.74 17.53 -6.82
N LEU A 36 -5.83 16.83 -6.13
CA LEU A 36 -6.17 15.79 -5.15
C LEU A 36 -6.81 16.36 -3.88
N ARG A 37 -6.42 17.57 -3.43
CA ARG A 37 -7.08 18.26 -2.31
C ARG A 37 -8.54 18.58 -2.60
N SER A 38 -8.81 19.14 -3.79
CA SER A 38 -10.19 19.44 -4.22
C SER A 38 -11.07 18.20 -4.33
N ALA A 39 -10.44 17.03 -4.48
CA ALA A 39 -11.06 15.74 -4.71
C ALA A 39 -11.48 14.98 -3.46
N LYS A 40 -11.03 15.41 -2.28
CA LYS A 40 -11.17 14.64 -1.03
C LYS A 40 -10.54 13.23 -1.14
N VAL A 41 -9.42 13.10 -1.85
CA VAL A 41 -8.70 11.83 -2.01
C VAL A 41 -7.85 11.55 -0.77
N VAL A 42 -7.98 10.35 -0.21
CA VAL A 42 -7.19 9.88 0.93
C VAL A 42 -5.95 9.17 0.42
N LYS A 43 -4.79 9.43 1.04
CA LYS A 43 -3.52 8.80 0.72
C LYS A 43 -2.97 8.02 1.92
N ILE A 44 -2.32 6.89 1.63
CA ILE A 44 -1.52 6.13 2.59
C ILE A 44 -0.21 5.70 1.93
N SER A 45 0.92 5.85 2.61
CA SER A 45 2.18 5.34 2.06
C SER A 45 2.14 3.82 1.97
N ASP A 46 2.80 3.24 0.96
CA ASP A 46 2.85 1.78 0.82
C ASP A 46 3.46 1.12 2.06
N ALA A 47 4.47 1.77 2.65
CA ALA A 47 5.12 1.33 3.87
C ALA A 47 4.15 1.29 5.06
N ASP A 48 3.37 2.35 5.27
CA ASP A 48 2.42 2.39 6.38
C ASP A 48 1.27 1.40 6.19
N LEU A 49 0.84 1.18 4.95
CA LEU A 49 -0.18 0.18 4.63
C LEU A 49 0.35 -1.23 4.91
N LEU A 50 1.58 -1.54 4.47
CA LEU A 50 2.24 -2.82 4.75
C LEU A 50 2.45 -3.04 6.25
N ARG A 51 2.82 -2.02 7.03
CA ARG A 51 2.94 -2.13 8.51
C ARG A 51 1.65 -2.53 9.19
N LYS A 52 0.51 -2.09 8.65
CA LYS A 52 -0.81 -2.35 9.23
C LYS A 52 -1.33 -3.73 8.89
N ILE A 53 -1.17 -4.15 7.63
CA ILE A 53 -1.80 -5.37 7.11
C ILE A 53 -0.90 -6.60 7.22
N LEU A 54 0.41 -6.41 7.36
CA LEU A 54 1.31 -7.52 7.63
C LEU A 54 1.40 -7.73 9.14
N PRO A 55 1.51 -8.99 9.61
CA PRO A 55 1.84 -9.26 10.99
C PRO A 55 3.03 -8.44 11.48
N GLU A 56 2.98 -7.97 12.73
CA GLU A 56 3.93 -7.01 13.31
C GLU A 56 5.39 -7.45 13.13
N GLU A 57 5.63 -8.74 13.33
CA GLU A 57 6.91 -9.45 13.22
C GLU A 57 7.53 -9.37 11.82
N PHE A 58 6.68 -9.35 10.81
CA PHE A 58 7.08 -9.22 9.41
C PHE A 58 7.32 -7.76 9.04
N SER A 59 6.53 -6.85 9.59
CA SER A 59 6.66 -5.43 9.33
C SER A 59 8.00 -4.88 9.83
N SER A 60 8.42 -5.20 11.06
CA SER A 60 9.68 -4.76 11.65
C SER A 60 10.90 -5.24 10.86
N GLN A 61 10.89 -6.52 10.47
CA GLN A 61 11.98 -7.13 9.70
C GLN A 61 12.06 -6.61 8.27
N MET A 62 10.92 -6.35 7.61
CA MET A 62 10.88 -5.79 6.25
C MET A 62 11.54 -4.41 6.18
N PHE A 63 11.41 -3.58 7.21
CA PHE A 63 12.05 -2.25 7.26
C PHE A 63 13.49 -2.25 7.76
N GLY A 64 13.92 -3.30 8.46
CA GLY A 64 15.29 -3.47 8.97
C GLY A 64 16.27 -4.17 8.02
N SER A 65 15.80 -4.87 6.98
CA SER A 65 16.64 -5.78 6.16
C SER A 65 16.96 -5.30 4.72
N GLY A 66 16.68 -4.04 4.40
CA GLY A 66 17.11 -3.40 3.14
C GLY A 66 16.02 -3.18 2.07
N HIS A 67 16.37 -2.43 1.02
CA HIS A 67 15.43 -1.85 0.04
C HIS A 67 14.74 -2.87 -0.90
N LEU A 68 15.35 -4.02 -1.17
CA LEU A 68 14.84 -5.01 -2.13
C LEU A 68 13.61 -5.78 -1.61
N ASN A 69 13.56 -6.07 -0.31
CA ASN A 69 12.39 -6.69 0.34
C ASN A 69 11.15 -5.82 0.19
N LEU A 70 11.31 -4.52 0.45
CA LEU A 70 10.24 -3.55 0.34
C LEU A 70 9.67 -3.49 -1.09
N LEU A 71 10.50 -3.59 -2.14
CA LEU A 71 10.02 -3.54 -3.53
C LEU A 71 9.14 -4.74 -3.89
N ALA A 72 9.50 -5.95 -3.45
CA ALA A 72 8.69 -7.14 -3.68
C ALA A 72 7.34 -7.06 -2.97
N PHE A 73 7.31 -6.60 -1.72
CA PHE A 73 6.08 -6.36 -0.97
C PHE A 73 5.24 -5.23 -1.55
N VAL A 74 5.86 -4.15 -2.03
CA VAL A 74 5.17 -3.05 -2.73
C VAL A 74 4.54 -3.55 -4.03
N PHE A 75 5.22 -4.39 -4.80
CA PHE A 75 4.63 -4.98 -6.01
C PHE A 75 3.43 -5.86 -5.65
N ALA A 76 3.57 -6.77 -4.68
CA ALA A 76 2.49 -7.64 -4.24
C ALA A 76 1.29 -6.83 -3.69
N LEU A 77 1.56 -5.77 -2.91
CA LEU A 77 0.55 -4.84 -2.41
C LEU A 77 -0.22 -4.19 -3.54
N ARG A 78 0.48 -3.59 -4.51
CA ARG A 78 -0.16 -2.87 -5.63
C ARG A 78 -0.94 -3.83 -6.52
N HIS A 79 -0.44 -5.05 -6.75
CA HIS A 79 -1.19 -6.10 -7.42
C HIS A 79 -2.49 -6.44 -6.66
N LYS A 80 -2.42 -6.64 -5.34
CA LYS A 80 -3.60 -6.93 -4.51
C LYS A 80 -4.59 -5.75 -4.49
N ILE A 81 -4.11 -4.51 -4.50
CA ILE A 81 -4.94 -3.31 -4.63
C ILE A 81 -5.66 -3.25 -5.97
N LEU A 82 -5.00 -3.65 -7.07
CA LEU A 82 -5.67 -3.76 -8.38
C LEU A 82 -6.77 -4.81 -8.38
N ALA A 83 -6.51 -5.97 -7.78
CA ALA A 83 -7.52 -7.01 -7.64
C ALA A 83 -8.71 -6.49 -6.81
N LEU A 84 -8.44 -5.83 -5.67
CA LEU A 84 -9.49 -5.23 -4.83
C LEU A 84 -10.27 -4.12 -5.57
N ASN A 85 -9.60 -3.26 -6.34
CA ASN A 85 -10.26 -2.25 -7.16
C ASN A 85 -11.18 -2.89 -8.22
N SER A 86 -10.75 -4.00 -8.80
CA SER A 86 -11.54 -4.81 -9.75
C SER A 86 -12.78 -5.40 -9.07
N MET A 87 -12.66 -5.84 -7.81
CA MET A 87 -13.80 -6.30 -7.01
C MET A 87 -14.80 -5.16 -6.73
N PHE A 88 -14.33 -3.94 -6.44
CA PHE A 88 -15.22 -2.77 -6.36
C PHE A 88 -15.92 -2.47 -7.69
N HIS A 89 -15.22 -2.58 -8.82
CA HIS A 89 -15.83 -2.46 -10.15
C HIS A 89 -16.93 -3.49 -10.37
N LEU A 90 -16.70 -4.76 -10.03
CA LEU A 90 -17.72 -5.81 -10.11
C LEU A 90 -18.91 -5.55 -9.20
N SER A 91 -18.66 -5.10 -7.96
CA SER A 91 -19.72 -4.80 -7.02
C SER A 91 -20.63 -3.70 -7.54
N VAL A 92 -20.07 -2.64 -8.14
CA VAL A 92 -20.82 -1.57 -8.79
C VAL A 92 -21.71 -2.11 -9.92
N LEU A 93 -21.14 -2.90 -10.84
CA LEU A 93 -21.89 -3.49 -11.96
C LEU A 93 -23.04 -4.38 -11.44
N LYS A 94 -22.77 -5.22 -10.43
CA LYS A 94 -23.76 -6.10 -9.81
C LYS A 94 -24.91 -5.31 -9.18
N GLN A 95 -24.60 -4.25 -8.44
CA GLN A 95 -25.59 -3.40 -7.78
C GLN A 95 -26.45 -2.60 -8.77
N ASN A 96 -25.85 -2.15 -9.87
CA ASN A 96 -26.56 -1.44 -10.93
C ASN A 96 -27.36 -2.39 -11.85
N LYS A 97 -27.28 -3.71 -11.64
CA LYS A 97 -27.81 -4.73 -12.56
C LYS A 97 -27.31 -4.49 -14.00
N ASP A 98 -26.06 -4.08 -14.12
CA ASP A 98 -25.46 -3.68 -15.38
C ASP A 98 -25.28 -4.90 -16.30
N PRO A 99 -25.64 -4.82 -17.60
CA PRO A 99 -25.55 -5.94 -18.53
C PRO A 99 -24.12 -6.45 -18.73
N TYR A 100 -23.09 -5.63 -18.48
CA TYR A 100 -21.69 -6.02 -18.61
C TYR A 100 -21.16 -6.82 -17.42
N PHE A 101 -21.93 -7.00 -16.33
CA PHE A 101 -21.48 -7.69 -15.12
C PHE A 101 -20.85 -9.06 -15.40
N HIS A 102 -21.55 -9.94 -16.14
CA HIS A 102 -21.06 -11.29 -16.41
C HIS A 102 -19.82 -11.31 -17.31
N GLN A 103 -19.76 -10.39 -18.28
CA GLN A 103 -18.61 -10.23 -19.15
C GLN A 103 -17.38 -9.80 -18.34
N THR A 104 -17.50 -8.73 -17.56
CA THR A 104 -16.39 -8.20 -16.75
C THR A 104 -15.98 -9.19 -15.65
N LYS A 105 -16.92 -9.93 -15.04
CA LYS A 105 -16.60 -11.02 -14.09
C LYS A 105 -15.70 -12.08 -14.76
N THR A 106 -16.00 -12.43 -16.01
CA THR A 106 -15.22 -13.41 -16.78
C THR A 106 -13.83 -12.87 -17.17
N GLU A 107 -13.74 -11.59 -17.55
CA GLU A 107 -12.47 -10.92 -17.85
C GLU A 107 -11.55 -10.90 -16.63
N PHE A 108 -12.04 -10.47 -15.46
CA PHE A 108 -11.23 -10.44 -14.25
C PHE A 108 -10.82 -11.83 -13.76
N ARG A 109 -11.68 -12.86 -13.91
CA ARG A 109 -11.30 -14.24 -13.58
C ARG A 109 -10.12 -14.74 -14.43
N LYS A 110 -10.06 -14.35 -15.72
CA LYS A 110 -8.94 -14.73 -16.59
C LYS A 110 -7.62 -14.07 -16.18
N ILE A 111 -7.71 -12.91 -15.55
CA ILE A 111 -6.56 -12.06 -15.22
C ILE A 111 -6.01 -12.38 -13.84
N PHE A 112 -6.88 -12.42 -12.83
CA PHE A 112 -6.49 -12.65 -11.43
C PHE A 112 -6.57 -14.13 -11.02
N GLY A 113 -7.05 -15.00 -11.92
CA GLY A 113 -7.09 -16.44 -11.71
C GLY A 113 -8.40 -16.96 -11.10
N GLY A 114 -8.40 -18.27 -10.83
CA GLY A 114 -9.59 -19.03 -10.44
C GLY A 114 -10.22 -18.60 -9.12
N THR A 115 -9.39 -18.25 -8.14
CA THR A 115 -9.79 -17.90 -6.76
C THR A 115 -10.37 -16.49 -6.63
N PHE A 116 -10.16 -15.62 -7.62
CA PHE A 116 -10.60 -14.22 -7.58
C PHE A 116 -12.11 -14.09 -7.36
N ILE A 117 -12.90 -15.00 -7.93
CA ILE A 117 -14.36 -14.99 -7.77
C ILE A 117 -14.76 -15.44 -6.37
N ASP A 118 -14.10 -16.46 -5.83
CA ASP A 118 -14.36 -16.96 -4.48
C ASP A 118 -14.01 -15.86 -3.46
N GLU A 119 -12.88 -15.18 -3.65
CA GLU A 119 -12.47 -14.03 -2.84
C GLU A 119 -13.49 -12.87 -2.93
N PHE A 120 -13.98 -12.54 -4.13
CA PHE A 120 -15.02 -11.52 -4.33
C PHE A 120 -16.32 -11.87 -3.59
N GLU A 121 -16.73 -13.15 -3.63
CA GLU A 121 -17.94 -13.62 -2.96
C GLU A 121 -17.78 -13.63 -1.44
N ASN A 122 -16.61 -14.03 -0.93
CA ASN A 122 -16.29 -14.03 0.51
C ASN A 122 -16.35 -12.64 1.14
N ILE A 123 -15.84 -11.62 0.46
CA ILE A 123 -15.79 -10.24 0.99
C ILE A 123 -16.96 -9.36 0.51
N PHE A 124 -17.96 -9.93 -0.18
CA PHE A 124 -18.97 -9.16 -0.91
C PHE A 124 -19.72 -8.14 -0.03
N GLU A 125 -20.03 -8.48 1.22
CA GLU A 125 -20.67 -7.58 2.18
C GLU A 125 -19.84 -6.32 2.45
N MET A 126 -18.50 -6.43 2.43
CA MET A 126 -17.59 -5.29 2.57
C MET A 126 -17.51 -4.43 1.29
N LEU A 127 -17.96 -4.98 0.16
CA LEU A 127 -18.03 -4.30 -1.13
C LEU A 127 -19.38 -3.62 -1.36
N LEU A 128 -20.28 -3.56 -0.36
CA LEU A 128 -21.56 -2.87 -0.43
C LEU A 128 -21.47 -1.43 0.11
N PRO A 129 -22.21 -0.46 -0.46
CA PRO A 129 -22.20 0.92 0.03
C PRO A 129 -22.55 1.08 1.50
N SER A 130 -23.43 0.20 2.02
CA SER A 130 -23.81 0.15 3.44
C SER A 130 -22.60 -0.03 4.35
N PHE A 131 -21.63 -0.86 3.96
CA PHE A 131 -20.40 -1.04 4.71
C PHE A 131 -19.59 0.26 4.81
N TRP A 132 -19.63 1.12 3.80
CA TRP A 132 -18.88 2.37 3.74
C TRP A 132 -19.62 3.57 4.33
N GLY A 133 -20.76 3.34 5.00
CA GLY A 133 -21.52 4.38 5.72
C GLY A 133 -22.17 5.44 4.83
N SER A 134 -22.11 5.30 3.51
CA SER A 134 -22.60 6.26 2.54
C SER A 134 -23.59 5.60 1.59
N SER A 135 -24.80 6.16 1.45
CA SER A 135 -25.76 5.68 0.47
C SER A 135 -25.15 5.73 -0.93
N LYS A 136 -25.10 4.59 -1.62
CA LYS A 136 -24.67 4.46 -3.02
C LYS A 136 -23.24 4.88 -3.34
N LYS A 137 -22.30 4.88 -2.39
CA LYS A 137 -20.89 5.15 -2.70
C LYS A 137 -20.00 3.94 -2.46
N LEU A 138 -19.04 3.74 -3.35
CA LEU A 138 -18.00 2.73 -3.24
C LEU A 138 -16.60 3.27 -3.56
N PRO A 139 -15.56 2.71 -2.94
CA PRO A 139 -14.16 3.05 -3.16
C PRO A 139 -13.67 2.88 -4.59
N ILE A 140 -12.95 3.87 -5.11
CA ILE A 140 -11.97 3.66 -6.18
C ILE A 140 -10.59 3.69 -5.55
N LEU A 141 -9.77 2.70 -5.89
CA LEU A 141 -8.39 2.59 -5.46
C LEU A 141 -7.44 2.91 -6.60
N GLY A 142 -6.30 3.50 -6.26
CA GLY A 142 -5.17 3.70 -7.17
C GLY A 142 -3.87 3.84 -6.40
N PHE A 143 -2.77 4.16 -7.09
CA PHE A 143 -1.46 4.30 -6.48
C PHE A 143 -0.53 5.14 -7.35
N SER A 144 0.45 5.76 -6.69
CA SER A 144 1.46 6.64 -7.27
C SER A 144 2.83 6.29 -6.72
N ALA A 145 3.89 6.98 -7.14
CA ALA A 145 5.22 6.83 -6.55
C ALA A 145 5.22 7.03 -5.02
N VAL A 146 4.28 7.84 -4.52
CA VAL A 146 4.25 8.27 -3.11
C VAL A 146 3.27 7.51 -2.23
N GLY A 147 2.55 6.52 -2.78
CA GLY A 147 1.65 5.66 -2.01
C GLY A 147 0.35 5.30 -2.72
N CYS A 148 -0.54 4.66 -1.95
CA CYS A 148 -1.87 4.23 -2.35
C CYS A 148 -2.91 5.33 -2.11
N HIS A 149 -3.87 5.43 -3.01
CA HIS A 149 -4.92 6.45 -3.03
C HIS A 149 -6.30 5.81 -3.02
N PHE A 150 -7.23 6.48 -2.36
CA PHE A 150 -8.61 6.02 -2.20
C PHE A 150 -9.58 7.20 -2.28
N VAL A 151 -10.73 6.98 -2.93
CA VAL A 151 -11.85 7.93 -2.90
C VAL A 151 -13.21 7.23 -2.99
N LEU A 152 -14.17 7.68 -2.19
CA LEU A 152 -15.56 7.21 -2.29
C LEU A 152 -16.30 7.88 -3.45
N ARG A 153 -16.92 7.08 -4.32
CA ARG A 153 -17.64 7.56 -5.51
C ARG A 153 -18.99 6.92 -5.64
N ASP A 154 -19.94 7.69 -6.15
CA ASP A 154 -21.26 7.18 -6.48
C ASP A 154 -21.16 5.97 -7.42
N ILE A 155 -21.96 4.93 -7.18
CA ILE A 155 -21.95 3.70 -7.97
C ILE A 155 -22.38 3.93 -9.42
N HIS A 156 -23.05 5.03 -9.74
CA HIS A 156 -23.44 5.38 -11.12
C HIS A 156 -22.38 6.24 -11.84
N ALA A 157 -21.38 6.75 -11.11
CA ALA A 157 -20.34 7.60 -11.68
C ALA A 157 -19.23 6.79 -12.36
N CYS A 158 -18.62 7.38 -13.39
CA CYS A 158 -17.43 6.87 -14.03
C CYS A 158 -16.33 6.62 -13.00
N ARG A 159 -15.71 5.43 -13.08
CA ARG A 159 -14.69 4.99 -12.13
C ARG A 159 -13.25 5.25 -12.58
N ALA A 160 -13.07 6.15 -13.55
CA ALA A 160 -11.75 6.60 -13.97
C ALA A 160 -11.09 7.39 -12.85
N PHE A 161 -9.83 7.06 -12.57
CA PHE A 161 -9.03 7.67 -11.53
C PHE A 161 -7.57 7.72 -11.98
N ASP A 162 -6.95 8.89 -11.83
CA ASP A 162 -5.52 9.08 -11.97
C ASP A 162 -5.05 10.01 -10.86
N ALA A 163 -4.17 9.48 -10.00
CA ALA A 163 -3.57 10.23 -8.90
C ALA A 163 -2.77 11.44 -9.39
N TYR A 164 -2.32 11.47 -10.64
CA TYR A 164 -1.51 12.56 -11.19
C TYR A 164 -2.36 13.62 -11.91
N ASN A 165 -3.33 13.19 -12.72
CA ASN A 165 -3.98 14.10 -13.69
C ASN A 165 -5.50 14.12 -13.63
N ILE A 166 -6.15 13.06 -13.16
CA ILE A 166 -7.60 12.87 -13.26
C ILE A 166 -8.12 12.44 -11.89
N PRO A 167 -8.24 13.37 -10.93
CA PRO A 167 -8.59 12.97 -9.59
C PRO A 167 -9.99 12.34 -9.55
N PHE A 168 -10.92 12.71 -10.46
CA PHE A 168 -12.19 12.03 -10.64
C PHE A 168 -13.03 12.53 -11.84
N CYS A 169 -13.62 11.60 -12.61
CA CYS A 169 -14.59 11.91 -13.65
C CYS A 169 -16.01 12.15 -13.09
N LYS A 170 -16.71 13.22 -13.52
CA LYS A 170 -18.09 13.53 -13.09
C LYS A 170 -19.19 12.89 -13.96
N ASN A 171 -18.82 12.25 -15.07
CA ASN A 171 -19.79 11.65 -15.99
C ASN A 171 -20.37 10.35 -15.43
N TYR A 172 -21.56 9.98 -15.90
CA TYR A 172 -22.15 8.67 -15.65
C TYR A 172 -21.34 7.55 -16.33
N ALA A 173 -21.27 6.40 -15.67
CA ALA A 173 -20.63 5.22 -16.25
C ALA A 173 -21.55 4.52 -17.25
N GLU A 174 -20.94 3.99 -18.31
CA GLU A 174 -21.52 3.00 -19.22
C GLU A 174 -20.77 1.68 -18.95
N GLY A 175 -21.28 0.88 -18.02
CA GLY A 175 -20.50 -0.17 -17.37
C GLY A 175 -19.62 0.39 -16.24
N THR A 176 -18.30 0.24 -16.33
CA THR A 176 -17.35 0.74 -15.30
C THR A 176 -16.90 2.19 -15.54
N PHE A 177 -16.81 2.61 -16.80
CA PHE A 177 -16.29 3.92 -17.20
C PHE A 177 -17.28 4.65 -18.11
N CYS A 178 -17.19 5.97 -18.22
CA CYS A 178 -17.95 6.70 -19.24
C CYS A 178 -17.27 6.58 -20.61
N ARG A 179 -17.98 6.92 -21.68
CA ARG A 179 -17.44 6.94 -23.06
C ARG A 179 -16.07 7.64 -23.25
N TYR A 180 -15.78 8.67 -22.45
CA TYR A 180 -14.52 9.43 -22.53
C TYR A 180 -13.32 8.79 -21.81
N HIS A 181 -13.57 7.75 -21.01
CA HIS A 181 -12.57 7.08 -20.18
C HIS A 181 -12.56 5.57 -20.42
N MET A 182 -12.99 5.14 -21.60
CA MET A 182 -12.97 3.72 -21.97
C MET A 182 -11.54 3.18 -22.09
N GLN A 183 -10.58 4.05 -22.39
CA GLN A 183 -9.14 3.77 -22.39
C GLN A 183 -8.58 3.45 -21.00
N GLU A 184 -9.31 3.76 -19.92
CA GLU A 184 -8.89 3.47 -18.54
C GLU A 184 -9.13 2.02 -18.13
N LYS A 185 -9.70 1.19 -19.02
CA LYS A 185 -9.83 -0.26 -18.86
C LYS A 185 -8.47 -0.94 -18.90
N TYR A 186 -7.66 -0.81 -17.86
CA TYR A 186 -6.31 -1.38 -17.80
C TYR A 186 -6.24 -2.90 -18.06
N TRP A 187 -7.36 -3.62 -17.90
CA TRP A 187 -7.45 -5.06 -18.14
C TRP A 187 -7.67 -5.46 -19.61
N ILE A 188 -7.70 -4.51 -20.55
CA ILE A 188 -7.65 -4.83 -22.00
C ILE A 188 -6.20 -4.99 -22.48
N LYS A 189 -5.98 -5.80 -23.52
CA LYS A 189 -4.64 -6.22 -24.00
C LYS A 189 -3.71 -5.08 -24.46
N SER A 190 -4.24 -3.92 -24.79
CA SER A 190 -3.45 -2.78 -25.27
C SER A 190 -3.92 -1.50 -24.60
N ILE A 191 -3.10 -0.93 -23.74
CA ILE A 191 -3.33 0.44 -23.27
C ILE A 191 -2.88 1.41 -24.35
N THR A 192 -3.69 2.43 -24.58
CA THR A 192 -3.37 3.46 -25.57
C THR A 192 -2.50 4.54 -24.95
N GLU A 193 -1.86 5.37 -25.78
CA GLU A 193 -1.04 6.48 -25.29
C GLU A 193 -1.86 7.51 -24.50
N GLU A 194 -3.14 7.67 -24.86
CA GLU A 194 -4.09 8.59 -24.23
C GLU A 194 -4.62 8.11 -22.88
N ALA A 195 -4.32 6.86 -22.50
CA ALA A 195 -4.69 6.37 -21.19
C ALA A 195 -3.88 7.06 -20.09
N SER A 196 -4.51 7.20 -18.93
CA SER A 196 -3.90 7.83 -17.77
C SER A 196 -2.63 7.11 -17.28
N VAL A 197 -1.85 7.83 -16.48
CA VAL A 197 -0.67 7.24 -15.80
C VAL A 197 -1.11 6.07 -14.92
N GLN A 198 -2.25 6.19 -14.24
CA GLN A 198 -2.78 5.14 -13.39
C GLN A 198 -3.10 3.88 -14.19
N ALA A 199 -3.75 3.98 -15.36
CA ALA A 199 -4.07 2.80 -16.15
C ALA A 199 -2.79 2.09 -16.67
N LYS A 200 -1.76 2.85 -17.05
CA LYS A 200 -0.45 2.33 -17.47
C LYS A 200 0.26 1.61 -16.32
N LEU A 201 0.28 2.22 -15.13
CA LEU A 201 0.79 1.59 -13.92
C LEU A 201 -0.02 0.34 -13.55
N SER A 202 -1.35 0.38 -13.70
CA SER A 202 -2.21 -0.77 -13.45
C SER A 202 -1.83 -1.95 -14.34
N GLN A 203 -1.54 -1.74 -15.62
CA GLN A 203 -1.04 -2.82 -16.48
C GLN A 203 0.31 -3.38 -16.03
N PHE A 204 1.23 -2.50 -15.62
CA PHE A 204 2.53 -2.94 -15.12
C PHE A 204 2.40 -3.89 -13.92
N TYR A 205 1.61 -3.52 -12.91
CA TYR A 205 1.42 -4.36 -11.71
C TYR A 205 0.44 -5.52 -11.93
N LEU A 206 -0.32 -5.52 -13.03
CA LEU A 206 -1.17 -6.63 -13.42
C LEU A 206 -0.34 -7.83 -13.91
N ASP A 207 0.74 -7.55 -14.65
CA ASP A 207 1.56 -8.57 -15.28
C ASP A 207 2.56 -9.19 -14.28
N PRO A 208 2.40 -10.48 -13.92
CA PRO A 208 3.34 -11.17 -13.05
C PRO A 208 4.77 -11.24 -13.60
N MET A 209 4.98 -11.08 -14.91
CA MET A 209 6.33 -11.04 -15.49
C MET A 209 7.08 -9.76 -15.15
N ASN A 210 6.40 -8.67 -14.79
CA ASN A 210 7.08 -7.49 -14.26
C ASN A 210 7.63 -7.74 -12.86
N PHE A 211 7.12 -8.75 -12.14
CA PHE A 211 7.72 -9.22 -10.89
C PHE A 211 8.99 -10.05 -11.13
N SER A 212 9.16 -10.71 -12.29
CA SER A 212 10.37 -11.50 -12.59
C SER A 212 11.57 -10.64 -13.04
N GLN A 213 11.40 -9.32 -13.15
CA GLN A 213 12.51 -8.37 -13.33
C GLN A 213 13.44 -8.31 -12.10
N PHE A 214 12.98 -8.80 -10.96
CA PHE A 214 13.79 -9.04 -9.78
C PHE A 214 14.35 -10.48 -9.85
N ASP A 215 15.65 -10.67 -9.67
CA ASP A 215 16.29 -11.99 -9.73
C ASP A 215 15.57 -13.01 -8.83
N GLU A 216 15.07 -14.09 -9.43
CA GLU A 216 14.21 -15.07 -8.75
C GLU A 216 14.95 -15.74 -7.59
N ALA A 217 16.23 -16.07 -7.75
CA ALA A 217 17.04 -16.68 -6.70
C ALA A 217 17.21 -15.72 -5.50
N THR A 218 17.40 -14.42 -5.77
CA THR A 218 17.48 -13.39 -4.73
C THR A 218 16.14 -13.24 -4.02
N LEU A 219 15.05 -13.05 -4.75
CA LEU A 219 13.74 -12.90 -4.11
C LEU A 219 13.32 -14.18 -3.35
N GLU A 220 13.69 -15.36 -3.84
CA GLU A 220 13.34 -16.63 -3.18
C GLU A 220 14.08 -16.77 -1.86
N LYS A 221 15.37 -16.45 -1.84
CA LYS A 221 16.16 -16.37 -0.60
C LYS A 221 15.57 -15.37 0.37
N LEU A 222 15.12 -14.21 -0.10
CA LEU A 222 14.53 -13.17 0.74
C LEU A 222 13.20 -13.62 1.35
N VAL A 223 12.29 -14.17 0.53
CA VAL A 223 10.99 -14.69 0.98
C VAL A 223 11.15 -15.89 1.91
N ASN A 224 12.03 -16.83 1.56
CA ASN A 224 12.30 -17.99 2.42
C ASN A 224 12.98 -17.55 3.71
N GLY A 225 13.96 -16.64 3.66
CA GLY A 225 14.60 -16.06 4.84
C GLY A 225 13.56 -15.42 5.77
N PHE A 226 12.64 -14.62 5.22
CA PHE A 226 11.52 -14.03 5.95
C PHE A 226 10.62 -15.08 6.61
N PHE A 227 10.19 -16.13 5.89
CA PHE A 227 9.35 -17.19 6.46
C PHE A 227 10.09 -18.06 7.48
N SER A 228 11.38 -18.33 7.27
CA SER A 228 12.24 -19.02 8.23
C SER A 228 12.39 -18.20 9.51
N HIS A 229 12.60 -16.89 9.39
CA HIS A 229 12.73 -15.98 10.52
C HIS A 229 11.42 -15.85 11.30
N PHE A 230 10.28 -15.79 10.59
CA PHE A 230 8.95 -15.80 11.20
C PHE A 230 8.64 -17.10 11.91
N LYS A 231 8.91 -18.25 11.27
CA LYS A 231 8.72 -19.55 11.90
C LYS A 231 9.58 -19.67 13.16
N ALA A 232 10.84 -19.25 13.10
CA ALA A 232 11.75 -19.24 14.25
C ALA A 232 11.32 -18.26 15.35
N PHE A 233 10.75 -17.10 15.00
CA PHE A 233 10.23 -16.11 15.94
C PHE A 233 8.95 -16.60 16.64
N HIS A 234 8.05 -17.27 15.91
CA HIS A 234 6.83 -17.84 16.45
C HIS A 234 7.09 -19.09 17.32
N GLU A 235 8.07 -19.91 16.93
CA GLU A 235 8.50 -21.10 17.69
C GLU A 235 9.35 -20.74 18.91
N ASN A 236 10.06 -19.60 18.89
CA ASN A 236 10.85 -19.10 19.99
C ASN A 236 10.40 -17.67 20.35
N LYS A 237 9.50 -17.53 21.34
CA LYS A 237 9.24 -16.25 22.05
C LYS A 237 10.47 -15.73 22.83
N HIS A 238 11.66 -15.81 22.25
CA HIS A 238 12.88 -15.24 22.79
C HIS A 238 13.29 -14.06 21.93
N ILE A 239 12.85 -12.89 22.41
CA ILE A 239 13.32 -11.58 21.99
C ILE A 239 14.85 -11.55 22.22
N PRO A 240 15.66 -11.13 21.24
CA PRO A 240 17.09 -10.98 21.47
C PRO A 240 17.32 -9.95 22.59
N PHE A 241 18.09 -10.34 23.59
CA PHE A 241 18.52 -9.45 24.68
C PHE A 241 19.34 -8.31 24.06
N ILE A 242 18.76 -7.10 24.04
CA ILE A 242 19.49 -5.90 23.63
C ILE A 242 20.41 -5.51 24.80
N SER A 243 21.71 -5.46 24.55
CA SER A 243 22.66 -5.02 25.57
C SER A 243 22.38 -3.58 25.98
N GLN A 244 22.61 -3.27 27.26
CA GLN A 244 22.45 -1.91 27.79
C GLN A 244 23.30 -0.89 27.03
N GLU A 245 24.47 -1.32 26.53
CA GLU A 245 25.37 -0.52 25.68
C GLU A 245 24.71 -0.12 24.35
N ARG A 246 23.98 -1.03 23.70
CA ARG A 246 23.30 -0.74 22.43
C ARG A 246 22.15 0.24 22.65
N VAL A 247 21.38 0.09 23.74
CA VAL A 247 20.33 1.05 24.10
C VAL A 247 20.92 2.44 24.31
N GLN A 248 22.02 2.54 25.06
CA GLN A 248 22.66 3.83 25.32
C GLN A 248 23.20 4.47 24.04
N PHE A 249 23.80 3.69 23.14
CA PHE A 249 24.21 4.17 21.83
C PHE A 249 23.04 4.77 21.04
N LEU A 250 21.91 4.06 20.97
CA LEU A 250 20.74 4.50 20.23
C LEU A 250 20.15 5.79 20.80
N LEU A 251 20.04 5.89 22.13
CA LEU A 251 19.58 7.09 22.82
C LEU A 251 20.50 8.27 22.52
N ASN A 252 21.82 8.08 22.61
CA ASN A 252 22.81 9.12 22.32
C ASN A 252 22.75 9.55 20.84
N PHE A 253 22.57 8.62 19.91
CA PHE A 253 22.47 8.90 18.48
C PHE A 253 21.34 9.90 18.16
N TYR A 254 20.22 9.78 18.90
CA TYR A 254 19.08 10.70 18.83
C TYR A 254 19.03 11.73 19.95
N SER A 255 20.14 11.89 20.69
CA SER A 255 20.30 12.90 21.74
C SER A 255 19.27 12.82 22.87
N PHE A 256 18.77 11.63 23.19
CA PHE A 256 17.97 11.37 24.39
C PHE A 256 18.90 11.12 25.57
N SER A 257 18.55 11.67 26.74
CA SER A 257 19.35 11.50 27.96
C SER A 257 19.20 10.12 28.60
N GLY A 258 18.11 9.42 28.30
CA GLY A 258 17.79 8.11 28.87
C GLY A 258 16.48 7.54 28.31
N LEU A 259 16.14 6.33 28.73
CA LEU A 259 14.87 5.69 28.37
C LEU A 259 13.65 6.46 28.89
N GLU A 260 13.73 7.04 30.10
CA GLU A 260 12.64 7.84 30.66
C GLU A 260 12.39 9.12 29.85
N ASP A 261 13.45 9.80 29.40
CA ASP A 261 13.35 10.97 28.51
C ASP A 261 12.71 10.60 27.16
N LEU A 262 13.05 9.42 26.62
CA LEU A 262 12.43 8.91 25.41
C LEU A 262 10.94 8.58 25.62
N LYS A 263 10.57 7.96 26.74
CA LYS A 263 9.18 7.62 27.09
C LYS A 263 8.32 8.86 27.31
N GLU A 264 8.86 9.86 28.01
CA GLU A 264 8.19 11.13 28.29
C GLU A 264 7.90 11.91 26.99
N LYS A 265 8.91 12.02 26.11
CA LYS A 265 8.79 12.76 24.84
C LYS A 265 8.06 11.97 23.76
N GLY A 266 8.08 10.64 23.86
CA GLY A 266 7.32 9.72 23.03
C GLY A 266 7.72 9.68 21.56
N THR A 267 6.88 9.02 20.78
CA THR A 267 7.12 8.70 19.36
C THR A 267 7.16 9.92 18.46
N ILE A 268 6.49 11.02 18.84
CA ILE A 268 6.43 12.27 18.07
C ILE A 268 7.82 12.93 18.01
N GLU A 269 8.47 13.08 19.16
CA GLU A 269 9.79 13.70 19.24
C GLU A 269 10.87 12.80 18.64
N LEU A 270 10.80 11.48 18.87
CA LEU A 270 11.68 10.52 18.21
C LEU A 270 11.59 10.63 16.68
N ARG A 271 10.38 10.75 16.13
CA ARG A 271 10.16 10.94 14.69
C ARG A 271 10.75 12.26 14.20
N LYS A 272 10.60 13.35 14.95
CA LYS A 272 11.18 14.65 14.60
C LYS A 272 12.70 14.59 14.49
N ARG A 273 13.37 14.00 15.48
CA ARG A 273 14.84 13.85 15.50
C ARG A 273 15.35 12.91 14.41
N PHE A 274 14.58 11.87 14.08
CA PHE A 274 14.84 11.07 12.89
C PHE A 274 14.79 11.91 11.62
N LEU A 275 13.77 12.74 11.42
CA LEU A 275 13.66 13.57 10.22
C LEU A 275 14.81 14.57 10.09
N GLU A 276 15.33 15.09 11.21
CA GLU A 276 16.51 15.97 11.22
C GLU A 276 17.77 15.22 10.79
N LYS A 277 18.01 14.02 11.32
CA LYS A 277 19.13 13.15 10.92
C LYS A 277 18.99 12.67 9.47
N ALA A 278 17.78 12.31 9.06
CA ALA A 278 17.46 11.86 7.71
C ALA A 278 17.74 12.95 6.68
N LYS A 279 17.39 14.22 6.97
CA LYS A 279 17.76 15.37 6.13
C LYS A 279 19.26 15.54 6.03
N GLN A 280 20.00 15.35 7.12
CA GLN A 280 21.46 15.47 7.13
C GLN A 280 22.15 14.36 6.32
N TYR A 281 21.63 13.13 6.39
CA TYR A 281 22.23 11.97 5.73
C TYR A 281 21.62 11.66 4.35
N HIS A 282 20.67 12.47 3.86
CA HIS A 282 19.98 12.17 2.60
C HIS A 282 20.95 12.21 1.41
N PRO A 283 20.96 11.19 0.52
CA PRO A 283 21.83 11.16 -0.65
C PRO A 283 21.66 12.38 -1.57
N ASP A 284 20.43 12.86 -1.74
CA ASP A 284 20.12 14.04 -2.59
C ASP A 284 20.76 15.35 -2.09
N VAL A 285 21.19 15.42 -0.83
CA VAL A 285 21.94 16.58 -0.29
C VAL A 285 23.43 16.28 -0.11
N GLY A 286 23.93 15.18 -0.67
CA GLY A 286 25.32 14.76 -0.58
C GLY A 286 25.65 13.86 0.62
N GLY A 287 24.65 13.32 1.31
CA GLY A 287 24.82 12.36 2.39
C GLY A 287 25.15 10.93 1.91
N ALA A 288 25.72 10.10 2.79
CA ALA A 288 26.02 8.71 2.48
C ALA A 288 24.77 7.82 2.64
N HIS A 289 24.51 6.97 1.63
CA HIS A 289 23.37 6.05 1.63
C HIS A 289 23.38 5.10 2.85
N GLU A 290 24.56 4.63 3.25
CA GLU A 290 24.75 3.80 4.44
C GLU A 290 24.38 4.53 5.73
N SER A 291 24.75 5.81 5.87
CA SER A 291 24.41 6.62 7.05
C SER A 291 22.91 6.93 7.14
N PHE A 292 22.24 7.09 6.00
CA PHE A 292 20.79 7.23 5.96
C PHE A 292 20.08 5.94 6.38
N ARG A 293 20.58 4.78 5.91
CA ARG A 293 20.09 3.46 6.30
C ARG A 293 20.26 3.22 7.80
N GLU A 294 21.45 3.48 8.33
CA GLU A 294 21.77 3.32 9.76
C GLU A 294 20.87 4.20 10.64
N ALA A 295 20.62 5.45 10.25
CA ALA A 295 19.70 6.31 10.97
C ALA A 295 18.29 5.70 11.01
N ARG A 296 17.77 5.24 9.87
CA ARG A 296 16.46 4.59 9.80
C ARG A 296 16.38 3.34 10.68
N GLU A 297 17.39 2.47 10.64
CA GLU A 297 17.46 1.26 11.48
C GLU A 297 17.45 1.63 12.98
N ASN A 298 18.27 2.61 13.39
CA ASN A 298 18.33 3.07 14.78
C ASN A 298 16.99 3.68 15.26
N TYR A 299 16.25 4.35 14.37
CA TYR A 299 14.93 4.92 14.68
C TYR A 299 13.90 3.82 14.95
N GLU A 300 13.85 2.79 14.09
CA GLU A 300 12.92 1.68 14.24
C GLU A 300 13.19 0.92 15.55
N PHE A 301 14.45 0.71 15.93
CA PHE A 301 14.83 0.11 17.21
C PHE A 301 14.30 0.88 18.43
N LEU A 302 14.48 2.19 18.49
CA LEU A 302 13.95 2.98 19.60
C LEU A 302 12.41 3.03 19.61
N ARG A 303 11.78 2.97 18.42
CA ARG A 303 10.32 2.92 18.32
C ARG A 303 9.77 1.61 18.90
N GLU A 304 10.41 0.48 18.63
CA GLU A 304 10.01 -0.80 19.22
C GLU A 304 10.13 -0.82 20.74
N ILE A 305 11.14 -0.14 21.30
CA ILE A 305 11.29 -0.01 22.76
C ILE A 305 10.15 0.81 23.38
N LEU A 306 9.61 1.79 22.66
CA LEU A 306 8.48 2.63 23.12
C LEU A 306 7.12 1.93 23.05
N VAL A 307 6.96 0.94 22.16
CA VAL A 307 5.71 0.19 21.97
C VAL A 307 5.58 -0.96 22.98
N ARG A 308 6.69 -1.34 23.63
CA ARG A 308 6.73 -2.30 24.74
C ARG A 308 6.40 -1.65 26.08
#